data_AF-A0A848S765-F1
#
_entry.id   AF-A0A848S765-F1
#
_cell.length_a   1.000
_cell.length_b   1.000
_cell.length_c   1.000
_cell.angle_alpha   90.00
_cell.angle_beta   90.00
_cell.angle_gamma   90.00
#
_symmetry.space_group_name_H-M   'P 1'
#
loop_
_entity.id
_entity.type
_entity.pdbx_description
1 polymer ?
#
loop_
_entity_poly.entity_id
_entity_poly.type
_entity_poly.pdbx_seq_one_letter_code
_entity_poly.pdbx_strand_id
1 'polypeptide(L)'
;MERNNNDLKHKSTKQLKSYLRVNTGISIVFIIALSIFTAFTIYGLISTDVTATYIALFAIACTSWSFAPILFRSVNNIKTELKLGKNPA
;
A
#
# COMPACT_ATOMS: atom_id res chain seq x y z
N MET A 1 -6.87 42.31 -1.88
CA MET A 1 -6.07 41.33 -2.66
C MET A 1 -6.44 39.93 -2.18
N GLU A 2 -7.46 39.36 -2.81
CA GLU A 2 -7.97 38.02 -2.48
C GLU A 2 -7.01 36.98 -3.06
N ARG A 3 -5.98 36.62 -2.30
CA ARG A 3 -5.02 35.59 -2.70
C ARG A 3 -5.67 34.22 -2.53
N ASN A 4 -6.35 33.79 -3.59
CA ASN A 4 -6.12 32.49 -4.20
C ASN A 4 -6.03 31.27 -3.25
N ASN A 5 -7.00 31.14 -2.34
CA ASN A 5 -7.16 29.94 -1.52
C ASN A 5 -7.45 28.70 -2.40
N ASN A 6 -8.05 28.92 -3.58
CA ASN A 6 -8.42 27.86 -4.50
C ASN A 6 -7.20 27.21 -5.18
N ASP A 7 -6.15 27.96 -5.52
CA ASP A 7 -4.94 27.40 -6.15
C ASP A 7 -4.05 26.66 -5.13
N LEU A 8 -3.98 27.11 -3.88
CA LEU A 8 -3.30 26.39 -2.80
C LEU A 8 -3.97 25.03 -2.54
N LYS A 9 -5.31 25.01 -2.49
CA LYS A 9 -6.11 23.80 -2.30
C LYS A 9 -6.00 22.85 -3.51
N HIS A 10 -5.95 23.39 -4.72
CA HIS A 10 -5.79 22.65 -5.97
C HIS A 10 -4.38 22.04 -6.12
N LYS A 11 -3.33 22.77 -5.73
CA LYS A 11 -1.95 22.26 -5.71
C LYS A 11 -1.79 21.14 -4.67
N SER A 12 -2.37 21.32 -3.48
CA SER A 12 -2.39 20.30 -2.42
C SER A 12 -3.15 19.04 -2.85
N THR A 13 -4.33 19.16 -3.45
CA THR A 13 -5.09 18.01 -3.98
C THR A 13 -4.38 17.28 -5.12
N LYS A 14 -3.67 17.98 -6.02
CA LYS A 14 -2.85 17.35 -7.06
C LYS A 14 -1.69 16.55 -6.48
N GLN A 15 -0.97 17.11 -5.50
CA GLN A 15 0.12 16.41 -4.82
C GLN A 15 -0.40 15.19 -4.06
N LEU A 16 -1.51 15.34 -3.34
CA LEU A 16 -2.14 14.27 -2.58
C LEU A 16 -2.61 13.13 -3.50
N LYS A 17 -3.17 13.45 -4.68
CA LYS A 17 -3.54 12.47 -5.70
C LYS A 17 -2.32 11.76 -6.31
N SER A 18 -1.21 12.47 -6.48
CA SER A 18 0.06 11.89 -6.95
C SER A 18 0.63 10.92 -5.93
N TYR A 19 0.70 11.32 -4.66
CA TYR A 19 1.08 10.43 -3.54
C TYR A 19 0.19 9.20 -3.46
N LEU A 20 -1.12 9.38 -3.63
CA LEU A 20 -2.07 8.27 -3.61
C LEU A 20 -1.84 7.25 -4.73
N ARG A 21 -1.53 7.74 -5.93
CA ARG A 21 -1.22 6.91 -7.10
C ARG A 21 0.09 6.14 -6.90
N VAL A 22 1.12 6.81 -6.39
CA VAL A 22 2.41 6.18 -6.06
C VAL A 22 2.22 5.11 -4.97
N ASN A 23 1.53 5.44 -3.88
CA ASN A 23 1.29 4.51 -2.78
C ASN A 23 0.43 3.30 -3.21
N THR A 24 -0.55 3.51 -4.09
CA THR A 24 -1.32 2.41 -4.70
C THR A 24 -0.42 1.52 -5.55
N GLY A 25 0.47 2.10 -6.36
CA GLY A 25 1.42 1.35 -7.18
C GLY A 25 2.39 0.52 -6.32
N ILE A 26 2.96 1.12 -5.28
CA ILE A 26 3.83 0.44 -4.32
C ILE A 26 3.07 -0.71 -3.64
N SER A 27 1.82 -0.48 -3.25
CA SER A 27 1.01 -1.52 -2.61
C SER A 27 0.73 -2.71 -3.53
N ILE A 28 0.49 -2.48 -4.83
CA ILE A 28 0.30 -3.57 -5.81
C ILE A 28 1.60 -4.36 -5.99
N VAL A 29 2.72 -3.66 -6.17
CA VAL A 29 4.05 -4.30 -6.29
C VAL A 29 4.37 -5.10 -5.02
N PHE A 30 4.03 -4.57 -3.84
CA PHE A 30 4.24 -5.25 -2.56
C PHE A 30 3.43 -6.54 -2.47
N ILE A 31 2.17 -6.55 -2.90
CA ILE A 31 1.34 -7.77 -2.94
C ILE A 31 1.93 -8.81 -3.91
N ILE A 32 2.41 -8.39 -5.08
CA ILE A 32 3.04 -9.29 -6.05
C ILE A 32 4.36 -9.85 -5.50
N ALA A 33 5.17 -9.01 -4.86
CA ALA A 33 6.41 -9.45 -4.23
C ALA A 33 6.12 -10.46 -3.09
N LEU A 34 5.09 -10.21 -2.28
CA LEU A 34 4.68 -11.11 -1.20
C LEU A 34 4.15 -12.46 -1.72
N SER A 35 3.41 -12.48 -2.84
CA SER A 35 2.91 -13.74 -3.40
C SER A 35 4.07 -14.60 -3.93
N ILE A 36 5.02 -13.98 -4.64
CA ILE A 36 6.23 -14.66 -5.12
C ILE A 36 7.07 -15.15 -3.92
N PHE A 37 7.31 -14.30 -2.92
CA PHE A 37 8.08 -14.64 -1.73
C PHE A 37 7.46 -15.82 -0.96
N THR A 38 6.14 -15.84 -0.82
CA THR A 38 5.42 -16.94 -0.19
C THR A 38 5.59 -18.24 -0.98
N ALA A 39 5.50 -18.19 -2.32
CA ALA A 39 5.73 -19.35 -3.17
C ALA A 39 7.15 -19.92 -3.03
N PHE A 40 8.17 -19.06 -3.00
CA PHE A 40 9.55 -19.45 -2.74
C PHE A 40 9.74 -20.06 -1.35
N THR A 41 9.08 -19.49 -0.34
CA THR A 41 9.16 -19.98 1.04
C THR A 41 8.55 -21.37 1.17
N ILE A 42 7.39 -21.62 0.55
CA ILE A 42 6.74 -22.94 0.53
C ILE A 42 7.58 -23.95 -0.24
N TYR A 43 8.11 -23.56 -1.41
CA TYR A 43 8.97 -24.43 -2.21
C TYR A 43 10.24 -24.83 -1.45
N GLY A 44 10.90 -23.88 -0.79
CA GLY A 44 12.07 -24.15 0.03
C GLY A 44 11.76 -24.98 1.27
N LEU A 45 10.61 -24.76 1.91
CA LEU A 45 10.14 -25.58 3.04
C LEU A 45 9.96 -27.06 2.66
N ILE A 46 9.49 -27.34 1.44
CA ILE A 46 9.28 -28.70 0.95
C ILE A 46 10.59 -29.34 0.47
N SER A 47 11.47 -28.54 -0.16
CA SER A 47 12.64 -29.06 -0.88
C SER A 47 13.95 -29.11 -0.07
N THR A 48 14.02 -28.50 1.12
CA THR A 48 15.26 -28.42 1.91
C THR A 48 15.09 -28.89 3.35
N ASP A 49 16.09 -29.61 3.88
CA ASP A 49 16.12 -30.12 5.26
C ASP A 49 16.15 -29.02 6.34
N VAL A 50 16.55 -27.79 5.98
CA VAL A 50 16.60 -26.62 6.89
C VAL A 50 15.22 -25.99 7.08
N THR A 51 14.27 -26.80 7.54
CA THR A 51 12.88 -26.43 7.81
C THR A 51 12.73 -25.24 8.78
N ALA A 52 13.62 -25.11 9.77
CA ALA A 52 13.57 -24.02 10.75
C ALA A 52 13.69 -22.62 10.12
N THR A 53 14.57 -22.45 9.13
CA THR A 53 14.77 -21.16 8.43
C THR A 53 13.54 -20.78 7.62
N TYR A 54 12.93 -21.75 6.94
CA TYR A 54 11.73 -21.51 6.13
C TYR A 54 10.47 -21.28 6.98
N ILE A 55 10.37 -21.89 8.16
CA ILE A 55 9.31 -21.58 9.14
C ILE A 55 9.43 -20.14 9.63
N ALA A 56 10.66 -19.66 9.92
CA ALA A 56 10.88 -18.27 10.29
C ALA A 56 10.52 -17.29 9.17
N LEU A 57 10.89 -17.60 7.92
CA LEU A 57 10.52 -16.83 6.72
C LEU A 57 9.00 -16.79 6.52
N PHE A 58 8.30 -17.89 6.78
CA PHE A 58 6.85 -17.97 6.68
C PHE A 58 6.15 -17.11 7.75
N ALA A 59 6.65 -17.12 8.98
CA ALA A 59 6.12 -16.26 10.04
C ALA A 59 6.22 -14.76 9.68
N ILE A 60 7.36 -14.35 9.11
CA ILE A 60 7.56 -12.98 8.62
C ILE A 60 6.57 -12.66 7.49
N ALA A 61 6.37 -13.59 6.54
CA ALA A 61 5.38 -13.43 5.48
C ALA A 61 3.96 -13.23 6.04
N CYS A 62 3.53 -14.01 7.03
CA CYS A 62 2.23 -13.83 7.68
C CYS A 62 2.08 -12.45 8.34
N THR A 63 3.09 -11.98 9.08
CA THR A 63 3.02 -10.65 9.72
C THR A 63 2.94 -9.51 8.71
N SER A 64 3.64 -9.64 7.58
CA SER A 64 3.59 -8.66 6.50
C SER A 64 2.22 -8.60 5.81
N TRP A 65 1.49 -9.72 5.78
CA TRP A 65 0.11 -9.78 5.27
C TRP A 65 -0.88 -9.01 6.16
N SER A 66 -0.64 -8.97 7.47
CA SER A 66 -1.44 -8.17 8.41
C SER A 66 -1.33 -6.66 8.16
N PHE A 67 -0.28 -6.20 7.46
CA PHE A 67 -0.07 -4.78 7.14
C PHE A 67 -0.80 -4.33 5.86
N ALA A 68 -1.18 -5.27 4.98
CA ALA A 68 -1.91 -4.98 3.74
C ALA A 68 -3.24 -4.22 3.93
N PRO A 69 -4.13 -4.56 4.90
CA PRO A 69 -5.38 -3.82 5.09
C PRO A 69 -5.17 -2.37 5.55
N ILE A 70 -4.07 -2.07 6.25
CA ILE A 70 -3.74 -0.72 6.71
C ILE A 70 -3.40 0.18 5.52
N LEU A 71 -2.60 -0.34 4.59
CA LEU A 71 -2.27 0.34 3.33
C LEU A 71 -3.53 0.63 2.51
N PHE A 72 -4.47 -0.32 2.47
CA PHE A 72 -5.73 -0.16 1.73
C PHE A 72 -6.67 0.88 2.36
N ARG A 73 -6.80 0.89 3.69
CA ARG A 73 -7.65 1.85 4.42
C ARG A 73 -7.15 3.28 4.29
N SER A 74 -5.83 3.48 4.36
CA SER A 74 -5.21 4.79 4.16
C SER A 74 -5.48 5.34 2.75
N VAL A 75 -5.35 4.49 1.73
CA VAL A 75 -5.66 4.88 0.34
C VAL A 75 -7.13 5.24 0.16
N ASN A 76 -8.05 4.47 0.73
CA ASN A 76 -9.49 4.74 0.63
C ASN A 76 -9.90 6.02 1.37
N ASN A 77 -9.32 6.31 2.53
CA ASN A 77 -9.60 7.54 3.29
C ASN A 77 -9.18 8.77 2.48
N ILE A 78 -7.95 8.79 1.96
CA ILE A 78 -7.45 9.91 1.14
C ILE A 78 -8.27 10.07 -0.14
N LYS A 79 -8.69 8.96 -0.77
CA LYS A 79 -9.57 8.99 -1.94
C LYS A 79 -10.95 9.58 -1.62
N THR A 80 -11.46 9.33 -0.42
CA THR A 80 -12.73 9.84 0.08
C THR A 80 -12.63 11.34 0.39
N GLU A 81 -11.56 11.78 1.05
CA GLU A 81 -11.29 13.20 1.31
C GLU A 81 -11.11 14.01 0.01
N LEU A 82 -10.43 13.45 -0.99
CA LEU A 82 -10.30 14.06 -2.32
C LEU A 82 -11.63 14.14 -3.07
N LYS A 83 -12.55 13.18 -2.85
CA LYS A 83 -13.91 13.21 -3.44
C LYS A 83 -14.78 14.27 -2.77
N LEU A 84 -14.72 14.37 -1.44
CA LEU A 84 -15.45 15.37 -0.67
C LEU A 84 -14.96 16.80 -0.96
N GLY A 85 -13.65 17.01 -1.08
CA GLY A 85 -13.08 18.30 -1.46
C GLY A 85 -13.36 18.75 -2.90
N LYS A 86 -13.88 17.86 -3.76
CA LYS A 86 -14.26 18.13 -5.15
C LYS A 86 -15.78 18.31 -5.33
N ASN A 87 -16.59 18.13 -4.29
CA ASN A 87 -18.02 18.41 -4.32
C ASN A 87 -18.26 19.84 -3.79
N PRO A 88 -18.44 20.86 -4.64
CA PRO A 88 -18.99 22.12 -4.18
C PRO A 88 -20.45 21.86 -3.78
N ALA A 89 -20.72 21.94 -2.47
CA ALA A 89 -22.01 22.46 -2.05
C ALA A 89 -22.03 23.96 -2.35
#